data_AF-A0A1B0BZE7-F1
#
_entry.id   AF-A0A1B0BZE7-F1
#
_cell.length_a   1.000
_cell.length_b   1.000
_cell.length_c   1.000
_cell.angle_alpha   90.00
_cell.angle_beta   90.00
_cell.angle_gamma   90.00
#
_symmetry.space_group_name_H-M   'P 1'
#
loop_
_entity.id
_entity.type
_entity.pdbx_description
1 polymer ?
#
loop_
_entity_poly.entity_id
_entity_poly.type
_entity_poly.pdbx_seq_one_letter_code
_entity_poly.pdbx_strand_id
1 'polypeptide(L)'
;MKLMRLRHAKLIVLLIVVANLILFYYSWKSTLWKSIASTLEALPNLKTSDFVNSPSDMENVKSSLKDKTRNSFKHIRKSITIAFRNFYTFENDIKESIDSILDVLPNMPIVVFQDNIPYPPIIYERNATASKMEEFNVRFVNLGFDIKKPVQELNPLSLIHTKYVLFMPDSVRLNSRNILQKILREINTNIWEKDSRGSKTKLNALPDDIVRRMIIVPFSGNLKSFAGCLQITLDLPNWTIHYEAVNSSSDKCDLYLQKHAILVDVGVLKEMPDPISSPFPEMFYIQAKLNNITKFVFPQAFQDGRRLFVAYHTKQRRLDMRRRQFRDMYKKLQIKRIIRRSHRVNLKTESKDASSPQRNIILDSQFSSANFSMPLVTEIDLIGCERTTKSCVGTVYNQRAFYIFLGKHTPPCCLDKLKSTFNHILEEFENVGIRYWLDNMALRTAIETSQLSPDAYDIDVSFNVADLERSNAMKKSQNKPFVDNEGFYWIKATDGYYFRVQFSKINQIGVNLLPFEISGNEVKANGFFGWKAKPFSADFLHPMSTVLFLGKNIMCPNNVREYLEFKNLR
;
A
#
# COMPACT_ATOMS: atom_id res chain seq x y z
N MET A 1 -67.96 -53.50 10.30
CA MET A 1 -67.36 -53.92 9.00
C MET A 1 -67.43 -52.89 7.86
N LYS A 2 -67.69 -51.58 8.10
CA LYS A 2 -67.76 -50.55 7.04
C LYS A 2 -66.52 -49.64 6.91
N LEU A 3 -65.62 -49.60 7.90
CA LEU A 3 -64.43 -48.73 7.85
C LEU A 3 -63.23 -49.30 7.06
N MET A 4 -63.10 -50.63 6.92
CA MET A 4 -61.96 -51.25 6.20
C MET A 4 -62.07 -51.15 4.67
N ARG A 5 -63.29 -51.11 4.12
CA ARG A 5 -63.51 -51.01 2.66
C ARG A 5 -63.10 -49.64 2.09
N LEU A 6 -63.20 -48.56 2.87
CA LEU A 6 -62.86 -47.21 2.40
C LEU A 6 -61.35 -46.98 2.29
N ARG A 7 -60.54 -47.60 3.15
CA ARG A 7 -59.06 -47.51 3.07
C ARG A 7 -58.50 -48.24 1.85
N HIS A 8 -59.07 -49.41 1.52
CA HIS A 8 -58.63 -50.18 0.35
C HIS A 8 -59.02 -49.49 -0.96
N ALA A 9 -60.21 -48.88 -1.02
CA ALA A 9 -60.64 -48.10 -2.18
C ALA A 9 -59.73 -46.88 -2.46
N LYS A 10 -59.32 -46.14 -1.41
CA LYS A 10 -58.39 -45.01 -1.56
C LYS A 10 -56.99 -45.44 -2.01
N LEU A 11 -56.53 -46.60 -1.56
CA LEU A 11 -55.22 -47.15 -1.93
C LEU A 11 -55.22 -47.61 -3.40
N ILE A 12 -56.30 -48.21 -3.87
CA ILE A 12 -56.47 -48.62 -5.28
C ILE A 12 -56.52 -47.39 -6.21
N VAL A 13 -57.27 -46.35 -5.83
CA VAL A 13 -57.33 -45.10 -6.63
C VAL A 13 -55.97 -44.44 -6.72
N LEU A 14 -55.21 -44.39 -5.61
CA LEU A 14 -53.86 -43.82 -5.61
C LEU A 14 -52.90 -44.63 -6.49
N LEU A 15 -53.03 -45.95 -6.51
CA LEU A 15 -52.22 -46.83 -7.36
C LEU A 15 -52.54 -46.61 -8.86
N ILE A 16 -53.81 -46.41 -9.22
CA ILE A 16 -54.24 -46.11 -10.59
C ILE A 16 -53.70 -44.74 -11.06
N VAL A 17 -53.71 -43.73 -10.18
CA VAL A 17 -53.17 -42.40 -10.50
C VAL A 17 -51.65 -42.47 -10.74
N VAL A 18 -50.92 -43.21 -9.91
CA VAL A 18 -49.47 -43.40 -10.08
C VAL A 18 -49.17 -44.18 -11.38
N ALA A 19 -49.93 -45.23 -11.69
CA ALA A 19 -49.78 -45.98 -12.93
C ALA A 19 -50.04 -45.11 -14.18
N ASN A 20 -51.06 -44.25 -14.14
CA ASN A 20 -51.34 -43.31 -15.23
C ASN A 20 -50.26 -42.22 -15.38
N LEU A 21 -49.67 -41.75 -14.28
CA LEU A 21 -48.53 -40.82 -14.32
C LEU A 21 -47.28 -41.45 -14.94
N ILE A 22 -47.01 -42.73 -14.63
CA ILE A 22 -45.90 -43.48 -15.23
C ILE A 22 -46.16 -43.69 -16.73
N LEU A 23 -47.37 -44.09 -17.12
CA LEU A 23 -47.75 -44.23 -18.53
C LEU A 23 -47.64 -42.91 -19.28
N PHE A 24 -48.07 -41.80 -18.67
CA PHE A 24 -47.93 -40.47 -19.26
C PHE A 24 -46.46 -40.07 -19.42
N TYR A 25 -45.60 -40.35 -18.43
CA TYR A 25 -44.17 -40.08 -18.53
C TYR A 25 -43.51 -40.88 -19.67
N TYR A 26 -43.85 -42.17 -19.81
CA TYR A 26 -43.30 -42.99 -20.89
C TYR A 26 -43.90 -42.66 -22.26
N SER A 27 -45.18 -42.29 -22.35
CA SER A 27 -45.77 -41.83 -23.61
C SER A 27 -45.18 -40.48 -24.02
N TRP A 28 -45.04 -39.54 -23.08
CA TRP A 28 -44.42 -38.23 -23.29
C TRP A 28 -42.97 -38.36 -23.78
N LYS A 29 -42.19 -39.27 -23.21
CA LYS A 29 -40.81 -39.53 -23.64
C LYS A 29 -40.71 -40.21 -25.00
N SER A 30 -41.68 -41.05 -25.37
CA SER A 30 -41.67 -41.82 -26.62
C SER A 30 -42.19 -41.04 -27.83
N THR A 31 -43.27 -40.27 -27.67
CA THR A 31 -43.96 -39.65 -28.81
C THR A 31 -43.44 -38.26 -29.16
N LEU A 32 -43.08 -37.42 -28.16
CA LEU A 32 -42.54 -36.09 -28.44
C LEU A 32 -41.10 -36.13 -28.97
N TRP A 33 -40.28 -37.08 -28.49
CA TRP A 33 -38.89 -37.18 -28.98
C TRP A 33 -38.80 -37.78 -30.39
N LYS A 34 -39.72 -38.70 -30.74
CA LYS A 34 -39.84 -39.20 -32.12
C LYS A 34 -40.45 -38.16 -33.06
N SER A 35 -41.45 -37.39 -32.60
CA SER A 35 -42.09 -36.34 -33.41
C SER A 35 -41.13 -35.19 -33.74
N ILE A 36 -40.26 -34.78 -32.80
CA ILE A 36 -39.29 -33.70 -33.04
C ILE A 36 -38.15 -34.17 -33.97
N ALA A 37 -37.73 -35.44 -33.86
CA ALA A 37 -36.73 -36.02 -34.75
C ALA A 37 -37.28 -36.19 -36.19
N SER A 38 -38.51 -36.66 -36.36
CA SER A 38 -39.12 -36.86 -37.69
C SER A 38 -39.47 -35.55 -38.40
N THR A 39 -39.71 -34.45 -37.68
CA THR A 39 -39.94 -33.12 -38.30
C THR A 39 -38.66 -32.40 -38.72
N LEU A 40 -37.48 -32.87 -38.27
CA LEU A 40 -36.17 -32.33 -38.65
C LEU A 40 -35.53 -33.07 -39.84
N GLU A 41 -36.04 -34.25 -40.20
CA GLU A 41 -35.58 -35.05 -41.35
C GLU A 41 -36.48 -34.92 -42.60
N ALA A 42 -37.61 -34.18 -42.52
CA ALA A 42 -38.57 -34.03 -43.61
C ALA A 42 -38.52 -32.64 -44.26
N LEU A 43 -37.48 -32.38 -45.06
CA LEU A 43 -37.51 -31.42 -46.18
C LEU A 43 -36.71 -32.03 -47.35
N PRO A 44 -37.25 -32.04 -48.58
CA PRO A 44 -36.96 -33.08 -49.57
C PRO A 44 -35.74 -32.78 -50.45
N ASN A 45 -35.00 -33.84 -50.78
CA ASN A 45 -34.03 -33.89 -51.88
C ASN A 45 -34.76 -33.77 -53.24
N LEU A 46 -34.32 -32.83 -54.08
CA LEU A 46 -34.52 -32.88 -55.53
C LEU A 46 -33.17 -33.18 -56.21
N LYS A 47 -33.12 -34.24 -57.02
CA LYS A 47 -31.93 -34.72 -57.73
C LYS A 47 -31.63 -33.89 -58.98
N THR A 48 -30.35 -33.48 -59.06
CA THR A 48 -29.44 -33.44 -60.23
C THR A 48 -29.90 -32.91 -61.59
N SER A 49 -29.23 -31.85 -62.06
CA SER A 49 -28.57 -31.81 -63.37
C SER A 49 -27.63 -30.60 -63.49
N ASP A 50 -26.35 -30.89 -63.74
CA ASP A 50 -25.32 -30.18 -64.53
C ASP A 50 -25.21 -28.63 -64.55
N PHE A 51 -23.94 -28.21 -64.63
CA PHE A 51 -23.35 -26.90 -64.97
C PHE A 51 -22.75 -26.04 -63.83
N VAL A 52 -21.41 -26.07 -63.80
CA VAL A 52 -20.47 -24.93 -63.66
C VAL A 52 -20.18 -24.32 -62.26
N ASN A 53 -18.98 -24.67 -61.77
CA ASN A 53 -17.96 -23.87 -61.04
C ASN A 53 -18.34 -22.80 -59.97
N SER A 54 -17.79 -23.03 -58.75
CA SER A 54 -17.38 -22.05 -57.69
C SER A 54 -18.47 -21.57 -56.69
N PRO A 55 -18.15 -21.01 -55.48
CA PRO A 55 -17.24 -21.41 -54.39
C PRO A 55 -17.98 -21.36 -53.01
N SER A 56 -18.32 -22.50 -52.37
CA SER A 56 -19.06 -22.49 -51.08
C SER A 56 -18.38 -23.22 -49.91
N ASP A 57 -17.16 -23.72 -50.07
CA ASP A 57 -16.47 -24.48 -49.02
C ASP A 57 -15.67 -23.63 -48.02
N MET A 58 -15.70 -22.30 -48.14
CA MET A 58 -14.92 -21.41 -47.25
C MET A 58 -15.72 -20.84 -46.07
N GLU A 59 -17.05 -20.95 -46.05
CA GLU A 59 -17.91 -20.40 -44.98
C GLU A 59 -18.27 -21.42 -43.89
N ASN A 60 -18.58 -22.67 -44.25
CA ASN A 60 -18.95 -23.70 -43.27
C ASN A 60 -17.75 -24.27 -42.48
N VAL A 61 -16.53 -24.12 -42.99
CA VAL A 61 -15.31 -24.46 -42.24
C VAL A 61 -14.95 -23.36 -41.22
N LYS A 62 -15.31 -22.09 -41.50
CA LYS A 62 -15.06 -20.96 -40.59
C LYS A 62 -15.96 -20.94 -39.36
N SER A 63 -17.24 -21.36 -39.48
CA SER A 63 -18.15 -21.47 -38.33
C SER A 63 -17.76 -22.61 -37.39
N SER A 64 -17.43 -23.79 -37.94
CA SER A 64 -16.96 -24.97 -37.19
C SER A 64 -15.62 -24.74 -36.46
N LEU A 65 -14.67 -24.03 -37.08
CA LEU A 65 -13.41 -23.65 -36.41
C LEU A 65 -13.58 -22.54 -35.37
N LYS A 66 -14.47 -21.56 -35.59
CA LYS A 66 -14.81 -20.50 -34.61
C LYS A 66 -15.50 -21.07 -33.37
N ASP A 67 -16.38 -22.06 -33.53
CA ASP A 67 -17.07 -22.69 -32.40
C ASP A 67 -16.19 -23.70 -31.65
N LYS A 68 -15.30 -24.43 -32.34
CA LYS A 68 -14.24 -25.23 -31.69
C LYS A 68 -13.25 -24.37 -30.90
N THR A 69 -12.86 -23.19 -31.42
CA THR A 69 -12.02 -22.22 -30.68
C THR A 69 -12.76 -21.49 -29.57
N ARG A 70 -14.09 -21.32 -29.64
CA ARG A 70 -14.90 -20.79 -28.52
C ARG A 70 -14.98 -21.76 -27.33
N ASN A 71 -14.92 -23.06 -27.57
CA ASN A 71 -15.04 -24.10 -26.53
C ASN A 71 -13.73 -24.46 -25.83
N SER A 72 -12.57 -24.37 -26.49
CA SER A 72 -11.27 -24.78 -25.92
C SER A 72 -10.78 -23.93 -24.74
N PHE A 73 -11.39 -22.76 -24.48
CA PHE A 73 -11.00 -21.84 -23.42
C PHE A 73 -12.09 -21.57 -22.39
N LYS A 74 -13.14 -22.40 -22.36
CA LYS A 74 -14.20 -22.34 -21.34
C LYS A 74 -13.63 -22.38 -19.91
N HIS A 75 -12.52 -23.08 -19.71
CA HIS A 75 -11.80 -23.11 -18.44
C HIS A 75 -11.29 -21.73 -18.03
N ILE A 76 -10.68 -20.95 -18.94
CA ILE A 76 -10.15 -19.61 -18.60
C ILE A 76 -11.26 -18.69 -18.12
N ARG A 77 -12.38 -18.64 -18.86
CA ARG A 77 -13.52 -17.78 -18.54
C ARG A 77 -14.16 -18.11 -17.18
N LYS A 78 -14.12 -19.39 -16.79
CA LYS A 78 -14.59 -19.84 -15.47
C LYS A 78 -13.57 -19.59 -14.36
N SER A 79 -12.28 -19.52 -14.69
CA SER A 79 -11.21 -19.39 -13.70
C SER A 79 -10.77 -17.96 -13.43
N ILE A 80 -10.83 -17.06 -14.41
CA ILE A 80 -10.32 -15.68 -14.30
C ILE A 80 -11.42 -14.66 -14.55
N THR A 81 -11.48 -13.63 -13.70
CA THR A 81 -12.14 -12.34 -13.98
C THR A 81 -11.07 -11.29 -14.21
N ILE A 82 -11.22 -10.47 -15.25
CA ILE A 82 -10.30 -9.35 -15.51
C ILE A 82 -10.83 -8.12 -14.77
N ALA A 83 -9.96 -7.45 -14.03
CA ALA A 83 -10.31 -6.28 -13.25
C ALA A 83 -9.45 -5.07 -13.64
N PHE A 84 -10.08 -3.93 -13.91
CA PHE A 84 -9.40 -2.65 -14.11
C PHE A 84 -9.59 -1.78 -12.88
N ARG A 85 -8.46 -1.37 -12.29
CA ARG A 85 -8.46 -0.46 -11.13
C ARG A 85 -7.53 0.74 -11.31
N ASN A 86 -6.39 0.55 -11.97
CA ASN A 86 -5.38 1.59 -12.18
C ASN A 86 -5.61 2.31 -13.52
N PHE A 87 -6.51 3.30 -13.52
CA PHE A 87 -6.75 4.21 -14.64
C PHE A 87 -7.21 5.58 -14.12
N TYR A 88 -7.20 6.58 -14.99
CA TYR A 88 -7.63 7.94 -14.65
C TYR A 88 -8.78 8.39 -15.54
N THR A 89 -9.78 9.03 -14.94
CA THR A 89 -11.01 9.39 -15.65
C THR A 89 -10.81 10.47 -16.71
N PHE A 90 -9.82 11.36 -16.53
CA PHE A 90 -9.55 12.47 -17.44
C PHE A 90 -8.74 12.09 -18.70
N GLU A 91 -8.03 10.96 -18.68
CA GLU A 91 -7.30 10.43 -19.83
C GLU A 91 -7.10 8.91 -19.62
N ASN A 92 -7.75 8.10 -20.46
CA ASN A 92 -7.71 6.64 -20.40
C ASN A 92 -7.89 6.00 -21.79
N ASP A 93 -7.58 4.70 -21.88
CA ASP A 93 -7.70 3.86 -23.09
C ASP A 93 -8.45 2.55 -22.73
N ILE A 94 -9.41 2.66 -21.80
CA ILE A 94 -10.10 1.52 -21.20
C ILE A 94 -11.01 0.83 -22.23
N LYS A 95 -11.72 1.59 -23.08
CA LYS A 95 -12.66 1.01 -24.05
C LYS A 95 -11.91 0.12 -25.05
N GLU A 96 -10.85 0.66 -25.63
CA GLU A 96 -9.99 -0.05 -26.60
C GLU A 96 -9.24 -1.20 -25.95
N SER A 97 -8.88 -1.09 -24.67
CA SER A 97 -8.29 -2.20 -23.91
C SER A 97 -9.29 -3.33 -23.70
N ILE A 98 -10.54 -3.01 -23.36
CA ILE A 98 -11.63 -3.98 -23.21
C ILE A 98 -11.94 -4.65 -24.56
N ASP A 99 -12.03 -3.88 -25.64
CA ASP A 99 -12.29 -4.41 -26.98
C ASP A 99 -11.18 -5.36 -27.43
N SER A 100 -9.91 -4.98 -27.25
CA SER A 100 -8.77 -5.86 -27.56
C SER A 100 -8.82 -7.18 -26.79
N ILE A 101 -9.24 -7.15 -25.52
CA ILE A 101 -9.40 -8.36 -24.70
C ILE A 101 -10.55 -9.21 -25.23
N LEU A 102 -11.70 -8.62 -25.53
CA LEU A 102 -12.91 -9.34 -25.96
C LEU A 102 -12.82 -9.84 -27.41
N ASP A 103 -12.03 -9.21 -28.27
CA ASP A 103 -11.70 -9.69 -29.62
C ASP A 103 -10.90 -11.00 -29.54
N VAL A 104 -9.95 -11.06 -28.59
CA VAL A 104 -9.14 -12.25 -28.35
C VAL A 104 -9.93 -13.28 -27.54
N LEU A 105 -10.64 -12.90 -26.49
CA LEU A 105 -11.40 -13.80 -25.63
C LEU A 105 -12.85 -13.31 -25.52
N PRO A 106 -13.76 -13.76 -26.40
CA PRO A 106 -15.16 -13.34 -26.31
C PRO A 106 -15.77 -13.85 -25.01
N ASN A 107 -16.76 -13.15 -24.44
CA ASN A 107 -17.48 -13.51 -23.21
C ASN A 107 -16.60 -13.68 -21.97
N MET A 108 -15.54 -12.86 -21.85
CA MET A 108 -14.72 -12.81 -20.64
C MET A 108 -15.41 -11.89 -19.61
N PRO A 109 -15.52 -12.30 -18.32
CA PRO A 109 -16.02 -11.40 -17.28
C PRO A 109 -14.98 -10.30 -17.00
N ILE A 110 -15.41 -9.05 -17.13
CA ILE A 110 -14.59 -7.86 -16.95
C ILE A 110 -15.28 -6.92 -15.94
N VAL A 111 -14.53 -6.47 -14.94
CA VAL A 111 -15.01 -5.52 -13.94
C VAL A 111 -14.11 -4.28 -13.94
N VAL A 112 -14.71 -3.10 -13.97
CA VAL A 112 -14.00 -1.83 -13.91
C VAL A 112 -14.35 -1.13 -12.60
N PHE A 113 -13.39 -1.03 -11.70
CA PHE A 113 -13.54 -0.40 -10.39
C PHE A 113 -13.27 1.10 -10.45
N GLN A 114 -14.23 1.88 -10.00
CA GLN A 114 -14.19 3.35 -10.01
C GLN A 114 -14.38 3.87 -8.59
N ASP A 115 -13.61 4.89 -8.18
CA ASP A 115 -13.79 5.51 -6.87
C ASP A 115 -15.09 6.35 -6.81
N ASN A 116 -15.44 6.97 -7.94
CA ASN A 116 -16.66 7.75 -8.15
C ASN A 116 -17.09 7.60 -9.62
N ILE A 117 -18.36 7.90 -9.90
CA ILE A 117 -18.88 7.91 -11.26
C ILE A 117 -18.14 9.01 -12.06
N PRO A 118 -17.42 8.66 -13.15
CA PRO A 118 -16.68 9.63 -13.94
C PRO A 118 -17.63 10.58 -14.68
N TYR A 119 -17.21 11.83 -14.82
CA TYR A 119 -17.83 12.78 -15.74
C TYR A 119 -16.78 13.32 -16.73
N PRO A 120 -16.98 13.18 -18.05
CA PRO A 120 -18.15 12.55 -18.69
C PRO A 120 -18.25 11.03 -18.41
N PRO A 121 -19.47 10.45 -18.42
CA PRO A 121 -19.65 9.02 -18.18
C PRO A 121 -18.89 8.17 -19.18
N ILE A 122 -18.21 7.12 -18.70
CA ILE A 122 -17.57 6.12 -19.56
C ILE A 122 -18.65 5.13 -19.98
N ILE A 123 -19.28 5.39 -21.12
CA ILE A 123 -20.26 4.49 -21.73
C ILE A 123 -19.49 3.46 -22.56
N TYR A 124 -19.74 2.17 -22.32
CA TYR A 124 -19.21 1.07 -23.11
C TYR A 124 -20.37 0.36 -23.80
N GLU A 125 -20.46 0.52 -25.12
CA GLU A 125 -21.44 -0.14 -25.98
C GLU A 125 -20.67 -0.86 -27.07
N ARG A 126 -20.90 -2.16 -27.20
CA ARG A 126 -20.30 -2.96 -28.28
C ARG A 126 -21.37 -3.22 -29.33
N ASN A 127 -21.15 -2.73 -30.54
CA ASN A 127 -22.01 -2.95 -31.69
C ASN A 127 -21.89 -4.41 -32.18
N ALA A 128 -22.39 -5.37 -31.41
CA ALA A 128 -22.49 -6.76 -31.82
C ALA A 128 -23.96 -7.12 -32.02
N THR A 129 -24.31 -7.48 -33.26
CA THR A 129 -25.63 -7.97 -33.72
C THR A 129 -26.05 -9.32 -33.10
N ALA A 130 -25.51 -9.69 -31.94
CA ALA A 130 -25.69 -10.98 -31.32
C ALA A 130 -26.07 -10.84 -29.84
N SER A 131 -27.38 -10.88 -29.57
CA SER A 131 -28.01 -11.25 -28.30
C SER A 131 -27.68 -10.42 -27.04
N LYS A 132 -28.73 -10.02 -26.30
CA LYS A 132 -28.72 -9.40 -24.96
C LYS A 132 -27.81 -10.05 -23.89
N MET A 133 -27.08 -11.13 -24.19
CA MET A 133 -26.15 -11.82 -23.29
C MET A 133 -24.76 -11.16 -23.20
N GLU A 134 -24.30 -10.41 -24.19
CA GLU A 134 -22.94 -9.84 -24.17
C GLU A 134 -22.81 -8.57 -23.29
N GLU A 135 -23.91 -7.83 -23.08
CA GLU A 135 -23.98 -6.66 -22.20
C GLU A 135 -23.73 -6.98 -20.71
N PHE A 136 -23.94 -8.23 -20.28
CA PHE A 136 -23.78 -8.63 -18.87
C PHE A 136 -22.33 -8.91 -18.44
N ASN A 137 -21.38 -8.98 -19.38
CA ASN A 137 -20.02 -9.44 -19.12
C ASN A 137 -19.08 -8.32 -18.64
N VAL A 138 -19.33 -7.07 -19.04
CA VAL A 138 -18.54 -5.89 -18.63
C VAL A 138 -19.35 -5.09 -17.62
N ARG A 139 -18.81 -4.90 -16.41
CA ARG A 139 -19.51 -4.16 -15.34
C ARG A 139 -18.66 -3.03 -14.80
N PHE A 140 -19.24 -1.84 -14.72
CA PHE A 140 -18.64 -0.69 -14.05
C PHE A 140 -19.15 -0.62 -12.61
N VAL A 141 -18.23 -0.61 -11.65
CA VAL A 141 -18.55 -0.73 -10.22
C VAL A 141 -17.99 0.48 -9.50
N ASN A 142 -18.89 1.23 -8.87
CA ASN A 142 -18.51 2.33 -7.99
C ASN A 142 -18.15 1.78 -6.59
N LEU A 143 -16.95 2.10 -6.11
CA LEU A 143 -16.44 1.77 -4.79
C LEU A 143 -16.90 2.78 -3.71
N GLY A 144 -17.42 3.94 -4.13
CA GLY A 144 -17.96 4.93 -3.22
C GLY A 144 -19.12 4.37 -2.39
N PHE A 145 -19.21 4.81 -1.13
CA PHE A 145 -20.31 4.48 -0.25
C PHE A 145 -21.65 4.99 -0.83
N ASP A 146 -22.66 4.12 -0.88
CA ASP A 146 -24.00 4.44 -1.36
C ASP A 146 -25.02 3.87 -0.37
N ILE A 147 -25.83 4.76 0.22
CA ILE A 147 -26.83 4.43 1.24
C ILE A 147 -27.92 3.49 0.68
N LYS A 148 -28.15 3.51 -0.64
CA LYS A 148 -29.20 2.72 -1.28
C LYS A 148 -28.81 1.25 -1.49
N LYS A 149 -27.51 0.92 -1.42
CA LYS A 149 -27.00 -0.41 -1.72
C LYS A 149 -26.83 -1.25 -0.45
N PRO A 150 -27.17 -2.55 -0.47
CA PRO A 150 -26.92 -3.43 0.67
C PRO A 150 -25.41 -3.66 0.86
N VAL A 151 -25.01 -4.05 2.08
CA VAL A 151 -23.60 -4.27 2.46
C VAL A 151 -22.89 -5.28 1.55
N GLN A 152 -23.62 -6.31 1.08
CA GLN A 152 -23.09 -7.32 0.17
C GLN A 152 -22.71 -6.72 -1.19
N GLU A 153 -23.48 -5.76 -1.69
CA GLU A 153 -23.20 -5.06 -2.95
C GLU A 153 -22.13 -3.98 -2.80
N LEU A 154 -21.92 -3.45 -1.59
CA LEU A 154 -20.83 -2.52 -1.30
C LEU A 154 -19.46 -3.21 -1.28
N ASN A 155 -19.41 -4.52 -1.07
CA ASN A 155 -18.15 -5.27 -1.14
C ASN A 155 -17.75 -5.49 -2.61
N PRO A 156 -16.63 -4.92 -3.11
CA PRO A 156 -16.23 -5.05 -4.50
C PRO A 156 -15.90 -6.49 -4.92
N LEU A 157 -15.56 -7.37 -3.97
CA LEU A 157 -15.21 -8.76 -4.23
C LEU A 157 -16.45 -9.66 -4.40
N SER A 158 -17.65 -9.22 -3.98
CA SER A 158 -18.86 -10.05 -4.10
C SER A 158 -19.29 -10.29 -5.55
N LEU A 159 -18.90 -9.37 -6.44
CA LEU A 159 -19.16 -9.40 -7.88
C LEU A 159 -18.25 -10.38 -8.62
N ILE A 160 -17.19 -10.88 -7.97
CA ILE A 160 -16.19 -11.75 -8.56
C ILE A 160 -16.46 -13.19 -8.11
N HIS A 161 -16.92 -14.02 -9.03
CA HIS A 161 -17.24 -15.43 -8.76
C HIS A 161 -16.16 -16.42 -9.23
N THR A 162 -15.13 -15.94 -9.93
CA THR A 162 -14.04 -16.76 -10.43
C THR A 162 -12.99 -17.02 -9.34
N LYS A 163 -12.20 -18.08 -9.49
CA LYS A 163 -11.12 -18.41 -8.53
C LYS A 163 -10.02 -17.35 -8.51
N TYR A 164 -9.63 -16.84 -9.68
CA TYR A 164 -8.57 -15.86 -9.83
C TYR A 164 -9.08 -14.54 -10.37
N VAL A 165 -8.38 -13.46 -10.03
CA VAL A 165 -8.55 -12.13 -10.61
C VAL A 165 -7.27 -11.70 -11.25
N LEU A 166 -7.38 -11.24 -12.50
CA LEU A 166 -6.29 -10.63 -13.25
C LEU A 166 -6.49 -9.12 -13.27
N PHE A 167 -5.79 -8.41 -12.41
CA PHE A 167 -5.74 -6.96 -12.43
C PHE A 167 -4.91 -6.48 -13.60
N MET A 168 -5.54 -5.76 -14.52
CA MET A 168 -4.88 -5.14 -15.66
C MET A 168 -4.77 -3.62 -15.45
N PRO A 169 -3.61 -3.01 -15.78
CA PRO A 169 -3.50 -1.56 -15.86
C PRO A 169 -4.26 -1.04 -17.09
N ASP A 170 -4.40 0.28 -17.22
CA ASP A 170 -4.91 0.90 -18.44
C ASP A 170 -3.97 0.71 -19.65
N SER A 171 -4.52 0.89 -20.85
CA SER A 171 -3.84 0.81 -22.14
C SER A 171 -3.16 -0.53 -22.40
N VAL A 172 -3.93 -1.60 -22.41
CA VAL A 172 -3.44 -2.98 -22.60
C VAL A 172 -3.91 -3.50 -23.95
N ARG A 173 -3.06 -4.26 -24.64
CA ARG A 173 -3.44 -5.00 -25.83
C ARG A 173 -3.08 -6.47 -25.65
N LEU A 174 -4.06 -7.33 -25.92
CA LEU A 174 -3.84 -8.77 -25.97
C LEU A 174 -3.75 -9.20 -27.42
N ASN A 175 -2.67 -9.90 -27.78
CA ASN A 175 -2.49 -10.42 -29.14
C ASN A 175 -2.66 -11.93 -29.22
N SER A 176 -2.43 -12.66 -28.12
CA SER A 176 -2.49 -14.11 -28.13
C SER A 176 -3.19 -14.68 -26.91
N ARG A 177 -4.00 -15.72 -27.16
CA ARG A 177 -4.75 -16.48 -26.13
C ARG A 177 -3.84 -17.36 -25.28
N ASN A 178 -2.68 -17.74 -25.81
CA ASN A 178 -1.77 -18.71 -25.21
C ASN A 178 -1.07 -18.21 -23.94
N ILE A 179 -0.85 -16.89 -23.83
CA ILE A 179 -0.16 -16.29 -22.68
C ILE A 179 -0.96 -16.54 -21.39
N LEU A 180 -2.28 -16.32 -21.42
CA LEU A 180 -3.15 -16.53 -20.27
C LEU A 180 -3.22 -18.00 -19.83
N GLN A 181 -3.18 -18.94 -20.78
CA GLN A 181 -3.08 -20.37 -20.44
C GLN A 181 -1.77 -20.69 -19.74
N LYS A 182 -0.65 -20.14 -20.21
CA LYS A 182 0.66 -20.36 -19.57
C LYS A 182 0.69 -19.79 -18.15
N ILE A 183 0.16 -18.58 -17.96
CA ILE A 183 0.06 -17.96 -16.62
C ILE A 183 -0.79 -18.83 -15.69
N LEU A 184 -1.94 -19.33 -16.16
CA LEU A 184 -2.78 -20.24 -15.38
C LEU A 184 -2.12 -21.57 -15.06
N ARG A 185 -1.24 -22.08 -15.94
CA ARG A 185 -0.47 -23.29 -15.64
C ARG A 185 0.54 -22.99 -14.55
N GLU A 186 1.27 -21.88 -14.63
CA GLU A 186 2.26 -21.53 -13.61
C GLU A 186 1.63 -21.31 -12.24
N ILE A 187 0.47 -20.64 -12.13
CA ILE A 187 -0.13 -20.44 -10.79
C ILE A 187 -0.52 -21.75 -10.10
N ASN A 188 -0.83 -22.77 -10.91
CA ASN A 188 -1.23 -24.09 -10.44
C ASN A 188 -0.04 -25.06 -10.28
N THR A 189 1.17 -24.71 -10.73
CA THR A 189 2.34 -25.57 -10.53
C THR A 189 2.84 -25.43 -9.09
N ASN A 190 3.06 -26.55 -8.40
CA ASN A 190 3.57 -26.57 -7.01
C ASN A 190 5.11 -26.42 -6.93
N ILE A 191 5.73 -25.81 -7.94
CA ILE A 191 7.20 -25.72 -8.02
C ILE A 191 7.77 -24.80 -6.92
N TRP A 192 6.95 -23.87 -6.40
CA TRP A 192 7.35 -22.86 -5.42
C TRP A 192 7.47 -23.34 -3.96
N GLU A 193 7.23 -24.62 -3.68
CA GLU A 193 7.31 -25.19 -2.32
C GLU A 193 8.72 -25.67 -1.91
N LYS A 194 9.69 -25.67 -2.82
CA LYS A 194 11.01 -26.29 -2.57
C LYS A 194 11.94 -25.50 -1.62
N ASP A 195 11.69 -24.22 -1.37
CA ASP A 195 12.72 -23.35 -0.78
C ASP A 195 12.50 -22.93 0.68
N SER A 196 11.46 -23.40 1.37
CA SER A 196 11.24 -22.97 2.76
C SER A 196 11.59 -23.98 3.85
N ARG A 197 11.58 -25.29 3.61
CA ARG A 197 12.10 -26.30 4.57
C ARG A 197 12.51 -27.55 3.80
N GLY A 198 13.73 -28.03 4.00
CA GLY A 198 14.21 -29.33 3.51
C GLY A 198 13.51 -30.54 4.15
N SER A 199 12.20 -30.46 4.38
CA SER A 199 11.38 -31.60 4.78
C SER A 199 10.60 -32.08 3.56
N LYS A 200 11.05 -33.20 2.99
CA LYS A 200 10.24 -34.01 2.07
C LYS A 200 9.05 -34.56 2.86
N THR A 201 8.00 -33.79 3.01
CA THR A 201 6.68 -34.32 3.31
C THR A 201 5.80 -33.95 2.14
N LYS A 202 5.56 -34.93 1.25
CA LYS A 202 4.40 -34.92 0.35
C LYS A 202 3.17 -34.91 1.25
N LEU A 203 2.77 -33.75 1.74
CA LEU A 203 1.43 -33.57 2.27
C LEU A 203 0.57 -33.29 1.05
N ASN A 204 -0.35 -34.21 0.74
CA ASN A 204 -1.40 -33.99 -0.23
C ASN A 204 -2.15 -32.73 0.22
N ALA A 205 -1.88 -31.58 -0.41
CA ALA A 205 -2.65 -30.36 -0.17
C ALA A 205 -4.12 -30.70 -0.42
N LEU A 206 -4.95 -30.50 0.61
CA LEU A 206 -6.40 -30.59 0.43
C LEU A 206 -6.80 -29.55 -0.64
N PRO A 207 -7.85 -29.81 -1.42
CA PRO A 207 -8.30 -28.90 -2.48
C PRO A 207 -8.74 -27.50 -1.99
N ASP A 208 -8.80 -27.30 -0.67
CA ASP A 208 -9.22 -26.05 0.00
C ASP A 208 -8.07 -25.21 0.60
N ASP A 209 -6.81 -25.62 0.47
CA ASP A 209 -5.71 -24.77 0.95
C ASP A 209 -5.59 -23.53 0.05
N ILE A 210 -5.87 -22.35 0.62
CA ILE A 210 -5.76 -21.05 -0.05
C ILE A 210 -4.30 -20.85 -0.45
N VAL A 211 -4.04 -20.98 -1.75
CA VAL A 211 -2.71 -20.85 -2.33
C VAL A 211 -2.32 -19.36 -2.32
N ARG A 212 -1.49 -18.95 -1.35
CA ARG A 212 -1.02 -17.56 -1.15
C ARG A 212 0.04 -17.15 -2.17
N ARG A 213 -0.35 -17.11 -3.44
CA ARG A 213 0.55 -16.87 -4.56
C ARG A 213 0.04 -15.75 -5.46
N MET A 214 0.97 -14.99 -6.01
CA MET A 214 0.72 -13.87 -6.91
C MET A 214 1.67 -13.95 -8.10
N ILE A 215 1.14 -13.77 -9.31
CA ILE A 215 1.95 -13.64 -10.52
C ILE A 215 1.91 -12.20 -11.00
N ILE A 216 3.10 -11.65 -11.28
CA ILE A 216 3.31 -10.32 -11.83
C ILE A 216 3.68 -10.50 -13.30
N VAL A 217 2.89 -9.95 -14.21
CA VAL A 217 3.13 -10.05 -15.66
C VAL A 217 3.60 -8.69 -16.19
N PRO A 218 4.86 -8.56 -16.64
CA PRO A 218 5.38 -7.29 -17.15
C PRO A 218 4.79 -6.94 -18.53
N PHE A 219 5.07 -5.73 -19.01
CA PHE A 219 4.69 -5.24 -20.34
C PHE A 219 5.91 -5.05 -21.24
N SER A 220 5.74 -5.19 -22.55
CA SER A 220 6.84 -5.14 -23.54
C SER A 220 7.54 -3.79 -23.61
N GLY A 221 6.83 -2.70 -23.33
CA GLY A 221 7.38 -1.34 -23.29
C GLY A 221 8.12 -1.00 -22.00
N ASN A 222 8.21 -1.94 -21.05
CA ASN A 222 9.03 -1.78 -19.85
C ASN A 222 10.52 -1.73 -20.21
N LEU A 223 11.24 -0.83 -19.55
CA LEU A 223 12.66 -0.65 -19.77
C LEU A 223 13.42 -1.74 -19.02
N LYS A 224 14.12 -2.60 -19.77
CA LYS A 224 14.95 -3.69 -19.22
C LYS A 224 16.13 -3.17 -18.37
N SER A 225 16.56 -1.93 -18.59
CA SER A 225 17.64 -1.26 -17.86
C SER A 225 17.26 -0.79 -16.45
N PHE A 226 15.97 -0.69 -16.13
CA PHE A 226 15.51 -0.28 -14.82
C PHE A 226 15.31 -1.48 -13.91
N ALA A 227 15.83 -1.41 -12.68
CA ALA A 227 15.43 -2.29 -11.60
C ALA A 227 13.93 -2.12 -11.37
N GLY A 228 13.13 -2.98 -12.00
CA GLY A 228 11.67 -2.95 -11.90
C GLY A 228 11.16 -3.39 -10.54
N CYS A 229 12.06 -3.78 -9.64
CA CYS A 229 11.76 -4.51 -8.43
C CYS A 229 12.30 -3.81 -7.17
N LEU A 230 11.45 -3.71 -6.15
CA LEU A 230 11.79 -3.20 -4.83
C LEU A 230 11.49 -4.23 -3.75
N GLN A 231 12.34 -4.27 -2.73
CA GLN A 231 12.08 -4.91 -1.45
C GLN A 231 11.41 -3.92 -0.50
N ILE A 232 10.42 -4.38 0.27
CA ILE A 232 9.70 -3.56 1.26
C ILE A 232 9.95 -4.11 2.66
N THR A 233 10.43 -3.25 3.55
CA THR A 233 10.51 -3.54 4.99
C THR A 233 9.63 -2.56 5.75
N LEU A 234 8.67 -3.07 6.51
CA LEU A 234 7.77 -2.26 7.34
C LEU A 234 8.19 -2.37 8.80
N ASP A 235 8.46 -1.22 9.41
CA ASP A 235 8.71 -1.07 10.85
C ASP A 235 7.57 -0.23 11.44
N LEU A 236 6.47 -0.90 11.79
CA LEU A 236 5.26 -0.27 12.29
C LEU A 236 5.45 0.39 13.67
N PRO A 237 6.24 -0.17 14.62
CA PRO A 237 6.56 0.51 15.88
C PRO A 237 7.26 1.86 15.67
N ASN A 238 8.18 1.97 14.71
CA ASN A 238 8.87 3.22 14.38
C ASN A 238 8.24 4.02 13.24
N TRP A 239 6.98 3.73 12.86
CA TRP A 239 6.25 4.46 11.81
C TRP A 239 7.00 4.53 10.48
N THR A 240 7.83 3.53 10.17
CA THR A 240 8.80 3.61 9.08
C THR A 240 8.53 2.57 8.02
N ILE A 241 8.67 2.96 6.76
CA ILE A 241 8.74 2.06 5.62
C ILE A 241 10.05 2.25 4.88
N HIS A 242 10.68 1.13 4.54
CA HIS A 242 11.92 1.09 3.76
C HIS A 242 11.63 0.48 2.40
N TYR A 243 12.06 1.18 1.35
CA TYR A 243 12.06 0.71 -0.03
C TYR A 243 13.51 0.56 -0.48
N GLU A 244 13.90 -0.63 -0.88
CA GLU A 244 15.26 -0.92 -1.35
C GLU A 244 15.21 -1.49 -2.77
N ALA A 245 15.94 -0.86 -3.69
CA ALA A 245 16.05 -1.34 -5.06
C ALA A 245 16.87 -2.62 -5.12
N VAL A 246 16.34 -3.63 -5.80
CA VAL A 246 16.99 -4.93 -5.96
C VAL A 246 17.23 -5.20 -7.44
N ASN A 247 18.47 -5.60 -7.77
CA ASN A 247 18.85 -6.02 -9.11
C ASN A 247 18.30 -7.43 -9.39
N SER A 248 17.02 -7.48 -9.81
CA SER A 248 16.43 -8.54 -10.65
C SER A 248 16.76 -10.00 -10.30
N SER A 249 16.52 -10.41 -9.06
CA SER A 249 16.21 -11.82 -8.76
C SER A 249 14.70 -11.92 -8.53
N SER A 250 14.03 -12.80 -9.29
CA SER A 250 12.57 -12.99 -9.25
C SER A 250 12.04 -13.26 -7.85
N ASP A 251 12.85 -13.91 -7.02
CA ASP A 251 12.40 -14.52 -5.76
C ASP A 251 12.34 -13.54 -4.58
N LYS A 252 12.97 -12.36 -4.70
CA LYS A 252 13.00 -11.35 -3.62
C LYS A 252 12.18 -10.11 -3.94
N CYS A 253 11.28 -10.20 -4.93
CA CYS A 253 10.54 -9.04 -5.41
C CYS A 253 9.26 -8.77 -4.61
N ASP A 254 9.26 -7.71 -3.81
CA ASP A 254 8.07 -7.36 -3.02
C ASP A 254 7.10 -6.43 -3.75
N LEU A 255 7.63 -5.51 -4.55
CA LEU A 255 6.88 -4.49 -5.28
C LEU A 255 7.50 -4.31 -6.66
N TYR A 256 6.67 -4.37 -7.70
CA TYR A 256 7.09 -4.09 -9.06
C TYR A 256 6.67 -2.68 -9.47
N LEU A 257 7.61 -1.84 -9.89
CA LEU A 257 7.41 -0.40 -10.13
C LEU A 257 6.88 -0.07 -11.53
N GLN A 258 7.31 -0.82 -12.55
CA GLN A 258 6.96 -0.53 -13.94
C GLN A 258 5.54 -1.01 -14.26
N LYS A 259 5.02 -0.76 -15.46
CA LYS A 259 3.68 -1.20 -15.82
C LYS A 259 3.59 -2.73 -15.83
N HIS A 260 2.61 -3.30 -15.14
CA HIS A 260 2.45 -4.74 -15.00
C HIS A 260 0.99 -5.10 -14.71
N ALA A 261 0.63 -6.35 -14.99
CA ALA A 261 -0.62 -6.97 -14.59
C ALA A 261 -0.37 -7.92 -13.41
N ILE A 262 -1.40 -8.16 -12.59
CA ILE A 262 -1.29 -8.97 -11.37
C ILE A 262 -2.37 -10.04 -11.40
N LEU A 263 -1.97 -11.32 -11.36
CA LEU A 263 -2.88 -12.44 -11.14
C LEU A 263 -2.80 -12.88 -9.68
N VAL A 264 -3.94 -12.99 -9.01
CA VAL A 264 -4.04 -13.41 -7.61
C VAL A 264 -5.31 -14.21 -7.36
N ASP A 265 -5.29 -15.09 -6.36
CA ASP A 265 -6.47 -15.84 -5.90
C ASP A 265 -7.44 -14.92 -5.13
N VAL A 266 -8.73 -15.04 -5.43
CA VAL A 266 -9.79 -14.26 -4.77
C VAL A 266 -9.94 -14.60 -3.29
N GLY A 267 -9.64 -15.84 -2.89
CA GLY A 267 -9.61 -16.25 -1.49
C GLY A 267 -8.63 -15.37 -0.68
N VAL A 268 -7.46 -15.11 -1.25
CA VAL A 268 -6.42 -14.26 -0.63
C VAL A 268 -6.87 -12.79 -0.56
N LEU A 269 -7.58 -12.30 -1.58
CA LEU A 269 -8.13 -10.93 -1.57
C LEU A 269 -9.16 -10.73 -0.46
N LYS A 270 -9.95 -11.76 -0.14
CA LYS A 270 -10.97 -11.70 0.93
C LYS A 270 -10.37 -11.62 2.34
N GLU A 271 -9.13 -12.10 2.53
CA GLU A 271 -8.41 -11.99 3.80
C GLU A 271 -7.82 -10.58 4.02
N MET A 272 -7.68 -9.77 2.95
CA MET A 272 -7.10 -8.44 3.03
C MET A 272 -8.10 -7.38 3.53
N PRO A 273 -7.66 -6.39 4.33
CA PRO A 273 -8.53 -5.31 4.79
C PRO A 273 -9.12 -4.45 3.66
N ASP A 274 -8.30 -4.04 2.68
CA ASP A 274 -8.74 -3.16 1.59
C ASP A 274 -7.90 -3.41 0.31
N PRO A 275 -8.13 -4.54 -0.39
CA PRO A 275 -7.26 -4.98 -1.50
C PRO A 275 -7.31 -4.07 -2.73
N ILE A 276 -8.35 -3.24 -2.87
CA ILE A 276 -8.63 -2.43 -4.07
C ILE A 276 -8.44 -0.92 -3.77
N SER A 277 -7.91 -0.56 -2.59
CA SER A 277 -7.59 0.83 -2.24
C SER A 277 -6.60 1.47 -3.22
N SER A 278 -6.83 2.75 -3.52
CA SER A 278 -5.80 3.60 -4.14
C SER A 278 -4.71 3.98 -3.13
N PRO A 279 -3.46 4.23 -3.55
CA PRO A 279 -2.92 4.03 -4.90
C PRO A 279 -2.75 2.53 -5.18
N PHE A 280 -3.27 2.11 -6.32
CA PHE A 280 -3.22 0.71 -6.76
C PHE A 280 -2.21 0.59 -7.91
N PRO A 281 -1.26 -0.37 -7.87
CA PRO A 281 -1.20 -1.51 -6.94
C PRO A 281 -0.32 -1.30 -5.70
N GLU A 282 0.21 -0.10 -5.43
CA GLU A 282 1.21 0.09 -4.37
C GLU A 282 0.69 -0.26 -2.96
N MET A 283 -0.53 0.14 -2.61
CA MET A 283 -1.19 -0.22 -1.34
C MET A 283 -1.47 -1.73 -1.25
N PHE A 284 -1.81 -2.35 -2.38
CA PHE A 284 -2.02 -3.79 -2.48
C PHE A 284 -0.72 -4.56 -2.21
N TYR A 285 0.42 -4.12 -2.75
CA TYR A 285 1.71 -4.76 -2.51
C TYR A 285 2.16 -4.72 -1.04
N ILE A 286 1.87 -3.62 -0.34
CA ILE A 286 2.14 -3.50 1.09
C ILE A 286 1.31 -4.53 1.88
N GLN A 287 0.01 -4.63 1.59
CA GLN A 287 -0.86 -5.63 2.21
C GLN A 287 -0.44 -7.06 1.85
N ALA A 288 0.00 -7.28 0.61
CA ALA A 288 0.50 -8.58 0.16
C ALA A 288 1.79 -9.00 0.90
N LYS A 289 2.67 -8.04 1.20
CA LYS A 289 3.87 -8.28 2.03
C LYS A 289 3.48 -8.68 3.45
N LEU A 290 2.54 -7.99 4.08
CA LEU A 290 2.08 -8.30 5.44
C LEU A 290 1.39 -9.68 5.53
N ASN A 291 0.73 -10.11 4.46
CA ASN A 291 0.11 -11.44 4.37
C ASN A 291 1.06 -12.55 3.89
N ASN A 292 2.36 -12.26 3.73
CA ASN A 292 3.40 -13.19 3.27
C ASN A 292 3.05 -13.90 1.94
N ILE A 293 2.47 -13.18 0.98
CA ILE A 293 2.14 -13.72 -0.34
C ILE A 293 3.42 -13.88 -1.15
N THR A 294 3.62 -15.07 -1.72
CA THR A 294 4.74 -15.32 -2.63
C THR A 294 4.46 -14.68 -3.97
N LYS A 295 5.45 -13.99 -4.52
CA LYS A 295 5.33 -13.17 -5.73
C LYS A 295 6.28 -13.73 -6.76
N PHE A 296 5.77 -13.95 -7.96
CA PHE A 296 6.57 -14.47 -9.08
C PHE A 296 6.43 -13.53 -10.28
N VAL A 297 7.56 -13.10 -10.84
CA VAL A 297 7.57 -12.29 -12.06
C VAL A 297 7.57 -13.23 -13.27
N PHE A 298 6.51 -13.16 -14.07
CA PHE A 298 6.34 -13.98 -15.26
C PHE A 298 7.33 -13.57 -16.36
N PRO A 299 8.00 -14.52 -17.04
CA PRO A 299 9.06 -14.20 -18.00
C PRO A 299 8.56 -13.62 -19.33
N GLN A 300 7.30 -13.85 -19.69
CA GLN A 300 6.70 -13.24 -20.89
C GLN A 300 5.95 -11.96 -20.52
N ALA A 301 5.81 -11.07 -21.49
CA ALA A 301 5.18 -9.76 -21.30
C ALA A 301 3.90 -9.60 -22.12
N PHE A 302 2.98 -8.78 -21.62
CA PHE A 302 1.84 -8.28 -22.40
C PHE A 302 2.25 -7.11 -23.30
N GLN A 303 1.40 -6.78 -24.28
CA GLN A 303 1.64 -5.64 -25.16
C GLN A 303 1.01 -4.37 -24.61
N ASP A 304 1.70 -3.26 -24.86
CA ASP A 304 1.21 -1.93 -24.54
C ASP A 304 0.23 -1.43 -25.61
N GLY A 305 -0.82 -0.78 -25.15
CA GLY A 305 -1.73 0.00 -25.99
C GLY A 305 -1.24 1.43 -26.19
N ARG A 306 -2.20 2.35 -26.21
CA ARG A 306 -1.90 3.77 -26.42
C ARG A 306 -1.04 4.33 -25.28
N ARG A 307 -0.08 5.20 -25.63
CA ARG A 307 0.66 5.97 -24.63
C ARG A 307 -0.23 7.08 -24.06
N LEU A 308 -0.50 7.04 -22.76
CA LEU A 308 -1.27 8.05 -22.03
C LEU A 308 -0.36 9.07 -21.33
N PHE A 309 -0.91 10.24 -21.03
CA PHE A 309 -0.26 11.32 -20.27
C PHE A 309 0.95 11.94 -20.99
N VAL A 310 0.85 12.06 -22.31
CA VAL A 310 1.90 12.67 -23.15
C VAL A 310 1.92 14.19 -22.96
N ALA A 311 0.75 14.81 -22.81
CA ALA A 311 0.64 16.25 -22.59
C ALA A 311 1.08 16.65 -21.18
N TYR A 312 1.74 17.81 -21.06
CA TYR A 312 2.24 18.32 -19.78
C TYR A 312 1.14 18.45 -18.72
N HIS A 313 -0.01 19.05 -19.09
CA HIS A 313 -1.12 19.26 -18.15
C HIS A 313 -1.68 17.94 -17.61
N THR A 314 -1.85 16.91 -18.45
CA THR A 314 -2.40 15.63 -18.00
C THR A 314 -1.38 14.84 -17.18
N LYS A 315 -0.09 14.92 -17.53
CA LYS A 315 1.01 14.41 -16.70
C LYS A 315 1.04 15.07 -15.32
N GLN A 316 0.94 16.40 -15.26
CA GLN A 316 0.93 17.15 -14.00
C GLN A 316 -0.28 16.79 -13.14
N ARG A 317 -1.49 16.77 -13.73
CA ARG A 317 -2.72 16.37 -13.04
C ARG A 317 -2.63 14.95 -12.46
N ARG A 318 -2.04 14.00 -13.20
CA ARG A 318 -1.77 12.64 -12.72
C ARG A 318 -0.82 12.64 -11.51
N LEU A 319 0.27 13.40 -11.57
CA LEU A 319 1.23 13.50 -10.47
C LEU A 319 0.59 14.07 -9.19
N ASP A 320 -0.24 15.10 -9.31
CA ASP A 320 -0.92 15.71 -8.17
C ASP A 320 -2.00 14.80 -7.56
N MET A 321 -2.71 14.01 -8.38
CA MET A 321 -3.62 12.98 -7.88
C MET A 321 -2.86 11.85 -7.18
N ARG A 322 -1.76 11.36 -7.76
CA ARG A 322 -0.92 10.34 -7.11
C ARG A 322 -0.36 10.84 -5.79
N ARG A 323 0.18 12.06 -5.73
CA ARG A 323 0.71 12.65 -4.49
C ARG A 323 -0.33 12.63 -3.37
N ARG A 324 -1.59 12.97 -3.69
CA ARG A 324 -2.72 12.89 -2.74
C ARG A 324 -3.01 11.46 -2.32
N GLN A 325 -3.14 10.52 -3.26
CA GLN A 325 -3.39 9.10 -2.96
C GLN A 325 -2.29 8.51 -2.06
N PHE A 326 -1.02 8.76 -2.34
CA PHE A 326 0.10 8.30 -1.51
C PHE A 326 0.07 8.90 -0.11
N ARG A 327 -0.22 10.21 0.02
CA ARG A 327 -0.36 10.86 1.33
C ARG A 327 -1.48 10.21 2.15
N ASP A 328 -2.63 9.94 1.54
CA ASP A 328 -3.76 9.31 2.21
C ASP A 328 -3.46 7.85 2.58
N MET A 329 -2.76 7.11 1.71
CA MET A 329 -2.27 5.76 1.99
C MET A 329 -1.32 5.71 3.20
N TYR A 330 -0.29 6.56 3.24
CA TYR A 330 0.64 6.60 4.37
C TYR A 330 -0.04 7.04 5.65
N LYS A 331 -1.03 7.95 5.57
CA LYS A 331 -1.88 8.31 6.72
C LYS A 331 -2.69 7.12 7.23
N LYS A 332 -3.35 6.36 6.33
CA LYS A 332 -4.10 5.15 6.68
C LYS A 332 -3.20 4.08 7.32
N LEU A 333 -2.02 3.85 6.76
CA LEU A 333 -1.04 2.87 7.25
C LEU A 333 -0.26 3.35 8.50
N GLN A 334 -0.50 4.58 8.97
CA GLN A 334 0.24 5.18 10.07
C GLN A 334 1.77 5.18 9.83
N ILE A 335 2.19 5.51 8.62
CA ILE A 335 3.61 5.66 8.25
C ILE A 335 3.98 7.14 8.25
N LYS A 336 5.09 7.46 8.91
CA LYS A 336 5.59 8.84 9.09
C LYS A 336 7.03 9.04 8.63
N ARG A 337 7.77 7.97 8.32
CA ARG A 337 9.11 8.04 7.74
C ARG A 337 9.20 7.07 6.57
N ILE A 338 9.69 7.55 5.44
CA ILE A 338 9.91 6.76 4.25
C ILE A 338 11.39 6.84 3.93
N ILE A 339 12.03 5.69 3.80
CA ILE A 339 13.44 5.58 3.42
C ILE A 339 13.48 4.88 2.07
N ARG A 340 14.01 5.55 1.05
CA ARG A 340 14.22 4.97 -0.28
C ARG A 340 15.71 4.81 -0.53
N ARG A 341 16.13 3.59 -0.85
CA ARG A 341 17.48 3.25 -1.31
C ARG A 341 17.39 2.89 -2.78
N SER A 342 17.87 3.78 -3.64
CA SER A 342 17.89 3.58 -5.08
C SER A 342 19.28 3.80 -5.64
N HIS A 343 19.66 3.05 -6.67
CA HIS A 343 20.87 3.34 -7.43
C HIS A 343 20.70 4.67 -8.16
N ARG A 344 21.52 5.68 -7.84
CA ARG A 344 21.53 6.93 -8.61
C ARG A 344 22.39 6.76 -9.85
N VAL A 345 21.88 7.29 -10.96
CA VAL A 345 22.67 7.53 -12.16
C VAL A 345 22.73 9.03 -12.36
N ASN A 346 23.95 9.58 -12.35
CA ASN A 346 24.19 10.97 -12.70
C ASN A 346 24.00 11.12 -14.21
N LEU A 347 22.90 11.76 -14.62
CA LEU A 347 22.73 12.23 -15.98
C LEU A 347 23.43 13.59 -16.10
N LYS A 348 24.51 13.66 -16.88
CA LYS A 348 24.99 14.94 -17.42
C LYS A 348 24.01 15.35 -18.53
N THR A 349 23.04 16.19 -18.21
CA THR A 349 22.33 16.95 -19.25
C THR A 349 23.22 18.09 -19.71
N GLU A 350 23.88 17.93 -20.86
CA GLU A 350 24.31 19.07 -21.66
C GLU A 350 23.06 19.70 -22.28
N SER A 351 22.42 20.59 -21.54
CA SER A 351 21.58 21.63 -22.12
C SER A 351 21.64 22.85 -21.22
N LYS A 352 22.24 23.92 -21.75
CA LYS A 352 22.05 25.28 -21.25
C LYS A 352 20.57 25.58 -21.41
N ASP A 353 19.81 25.50 -20.33
CA ASP A 353 18.74 26.43 -20.01
C ASP A 353 18.26 26.18 -18.58
N ALA A 354 18.46 27.20 -17.75
CA ALA A 354 18.11 27.18 -16.34
C ALA A 354 16.59 27.32 -16.15
N SER A 355 16.08 26.71 -15.08
CA SER A 355 14.74 26.82 -14.47
C SER A 355 13.70 25.72 -14.77
N SER A 356 13.95 24.49 -14.27
CA SER A 356 12.94 23.71 -13.51
C SER A 356 13.56 22.41 -12.94
N PRO A 357 13.20 21.95 -11.73
CA PRO A 357 13.68 20.67 -11.21
C PRO A 357 12.80 19.54 -11.74
N GLN A 358 13.02 19.12 -12.99
CA GLN A 358 12.38 17.92 -13.53
C GLN A 358 13.16 16.66 -13.11
N ARG A 359 12.60 15.93 -12.13
CA ARG A 359 12.96 14.53 -11.85
C ARG A 359 12.42 13.63 -12.98
N ASN A 360 13.16 13.47 -14.06
CA ASN A 360 12.95 12.39 -15.02
C ASN A 360 14.22 11.55 -15.06
N ILE A 361 14.14 10.30 -14.59
CA ILE A 361 15.20 9.31 -14.73
C ILE A 361 14.92 8.58 -16.05
N ILE A 362 15.74 8.81 -17.07
CA ILE A 362 15.81 8.01 -18.30
C ILE A 362 17.26 7.58 -18.45
N LEU A 363 17.50 6.28 -18.59
CA LEU A 363 18.82 5.67 -18.63
C LEU A 363 19.02 4.97 -19.98
N ASP A 364 19.99 5.46 -20.75
CA ASP A 364 20.43 4.88 -22.02
C ASP A 364 21.05 3.48 -21.83
N SER A 365 20.85 2.65 -22.85
CA SER A 365 21.08 1.19 -22.87
C SER A 365 22.56 0.75 -22.90
N GLN A 366 23.51 1.61 -22.51
CA GLN A 366 24.95 1.31 -22.65
C GLN A 366 25.63 0.84 -21.36
N PHE A 367 24.96 0.88 -20.20
CA PHE A 367 25.57 0.48 -18.92
C PHE A 367 25.34 -0.98 -18.50
N SER A 368 24.77 -1.82 -19.38
CA SER A 368 24.41 -3.21 -19.05
C SER A 368 25.58 -4.21 -19.00
N SER A 369 26.84 -3.79 -19.19
CA SER A 369 27.98 -4.70 -19.33
C SER A 369 29.13 -4.51 -18.32
N ALA A 370 29.06 -3.57 -17.38
CA ALA A 370 30.13 -3.38 -16.40
C ALA A 370 29.70 -3.78 -14.99
N ASN A 371 30.47 -4.68 -14.37
CA ASN A 371 30.42 -5.06 -12.95
C ASN A 371 30.79 -3.88 -12.03
N PHE A 372 30.05 -2.78 -12.11
CA PHE A 372 30.16 -1.64 -11.19
C PHE A 372 28.93 -1.65 -10.29
N SER A 373 29.11 -1.95 -9.01
CA SER A 373 28.06 -1.78 -7.99
C SER A 373 27.78 -0.29 -7.83
N MET A 374 26.75 0.21 -8.51
CA MET A 374 26.32 1.60 -8.38
C MET A 374 25.96 1.89 -6.90
N PRO A 375 26.47 2.98 -6.30
CA PRO A 375 26.18 3.30 -4.91
C PRO A 375 24.68 3.56 -4.72
N LEU A 376 24.11 2.94 -3.69
CA LEU A 376 22.73 3.19 -3.27
C LEU A 376 22.67 4.56 -2.59
N VAL A 377 21.81 5.44 -3.11
CA VAL A 377 21.53 6.73 -2.48
C VAL A 377 20.30 6.58 -1.61
N THR A 378 20.42 7.08 -0.39
CA THR A 378 19.35 7.11 0.60
C THR A 378 18.60 8.45 0.50
N GLU A 379 17.31 8.37 0.22
CA GLU A 379 16.40 9.51 0.28
C GLU A 379 15.42 9.26 1.43
N ILE A 380 15.33 10.22 2.36
CA ILE A 380 14.48 10.13 3.55
C ILE A 380 13.39 11.20 3.45
N ASP A 381 12.14 10.76 3.40
CA ASP A 381 10.98 11.65 3.47
C ASP A 381 10.27 11.47 4.81
N LEU A 382 9.99 12.58 5.49
CA LEU A 382 9.20 12.60 6.73
C LEU A 382 7.78 13.08 6.42
N ILE A 383 6.79 12.29 6.82
CA ILE A 383 5.36 12.60 6.70
C ILE A 383 4.78 12.74 8.10
N GLY A 384 4.44 13.95 8.51
CA GLY A 384 3.89 14.14 9.86
C GLY A 384 3.75 15.60 10.24
N CYS A 385 4.17 15.94 11.46
CA CYS A 385 4.06 17.32 11.93
C CYS A 385 5.16 18.22 11.33
N GLU A 386 4.72 19.39 10.90
CA GLU A 386 5.50 20.52 10.43
C GLU A 386 5.41 21.68 11.43
N ARG A 387 6.04 22.81 11.12
CA ARG A 387 6.04 24.01 11.96
C ARG A 387 4.65 24.66 12.06
N THR A 388 3.85 24.53 11.00
CA THR A 388 2.50 25.09 10.87
C THR A 388 1.40 24.17 11.41
N THR A 389 1.73 22.94 11.77
CA THR A 389 0.77 21.92 12.25
C THR A 389 1.01 21.58 13.71
N LYS A 390 -0.01 21.06 14.40
CA LYS A 390 0.15 20.52 15.75
C LYS A 390 1.11 19.33 15.77
N SER A 391 1.75 19.11 16.92
CA SER A 391 2.62 17.96 17.14
C SER A 391 1.86 16.64 16.94
N CYS A 392 2.56 15.59 16.48
CA CYS A 392 1.92 14.27 16.40
C CYS A 392 1.76 13.63 17.79
N VAL A 393 2.55 14.04 18.79
CA VAL A 393 2.51 13.54 20.17
C VAL A 393 1.22 13.93 20.89
N GLY A 394 0.64 15.08 20.56
CA GLY A 394 -0.53 15.60 21.27
C GLY A 394 -0.24 15.94 22.73
N THR A 395 -1.29 15.98 23.56
CA THR A 395 -1.19 16.20 25.01
C THR A 395 -0.77 14.92 25.72
N VAL A 396 0.28 15.01 26.54
CA VAL A 396 0.78 13.87 27.32
C VAL A 396 0.05 13.82 28.67
N TYR A 397 -0.50 12.67 29.04
CA TYR A 397 -1.22 12.47 30.30
C TYR A 397 -0.41 11.51 31.20
N ASN A 398 -0.22 11.86 32.47
CA ASN A 398 0.52 11.05 33.44
C ASN A 398 1.88 10.54 32.93
N GLN A 399 2.64 11.42 32.26
CA GLN A 399 3.96 11.11 31.66
C GLN A 399 3.93 10.00 30.59
N ARG A 400 2.74 9.63 30.09
CA ARG A 400 2.56 8.64 29.02
C ARG A 400 1.89 9.27 27.81
N ALA A 401 2.60 9.26 26.70
CA ALA A 401 2.07 9.72 25.42
C ALA A 401 1.15 8.66 24.79
N PHE A 402 0.22 9.08 23.93
CA PHE A 402 -0.78 8.17 23.34
C PHE A 402 -0.15 7.01 22.54
N TYR A 403 1.01 7.23 21.91
CA TYR A 403 1.64 6.21 21.05
C TYR A 403 2.13 4.99 21.84
N ILE A 404 2.41 5.14 23.13
CA ILE A 404 2.79 4.04 24.02
C ILE A 404 1.62 3.04 24.13
N PHE A 405 0.39 3.53 24.20
CA PHE A 405 -0.81 2.67 24.24
C PHE A 405 -1.06 1.95 22.90
N LEU A 406 -0.46 2.43 21.80
CA LEU A 406 -0.52 1.77 20.49
C LEU A 406 0.61 0.75 20.29
N GLY A 407 1.48 0.55 21.28
CA GLY A 407 2.68 -0.28 21.13
C GLY A 407 3.66 0.28 20.10
N LYS A 408 3.71 1.62 19.98
CA LYS A 408 4.57 2.33 19.03
C LYS A 408 5.50 3.29 19.76
N HIS A 409 6.57 3.68 19.10
CA HIS A 409 7.53 4.66 19.59
C HIS A 409 7.12 6.09 19.23
N THR A 410 7.95 7.07 19.58
CA THR A 410 7.72 8.46 19.19
C THR A 410 7.74 8.60 17.67
N PRO A 411 6.79 9.34 17.08
CA PRO A 411 6.82 9.66 15.66
C PRO A 411 8.18 10.24 15.22
N PRO A 412 8.80 9.73 14.13
CA PRO A 412 10.12 10.17 13.67
C PRO A 412 10.15 11.64 13.26
N CYS A 413 9.04 12.17 12.72
CA CYS A 413 8.90 13.60 12.49
C CYS A 413 9.02 14.40 13.79
N CYS A 414 8.47 13.95 14.92
CA CYS A 414 8.58 14.64 16.20
C CYS A 414 10.00 14.60 16.77
N LEU A 415 10.66 13.45 16.69
CA LEU A 415 12.05 13.29 17.10
C LEU A 415 12.99 14.23 16.33
N ASP A 416 12.79 14.37 15.03
CA ASP A 416 13.54 15.30 14.19
C ASP A 416 13.39 16.77 14.65
N LYS A 417 12.17 17.17 15.06
CA LYS A 417 11.89 18.53 15.55
C LYS A 417 12.40 18.75 16.97
N LEU A 418 12.39 17.71 17.81
CA LEU A 418 13.07 17.74 19.11
C LEU A 418 14.57 17.98 18.93
N LYS A 419 15.23 17.24 18.03
CA LYS A 419 16.65 17.44 17.73
C LYS A 419 16.95 18.84 17.22
N SER A 420 16.14 19.36 16.30
CA SER A 420 16.29 20.73 15.79
C SER A 420 16.10 21.80 16.88
N THR A 421 15.09 21.65 17.74
CA THR A 421 14.84 22.60 18.84
C THR A 421 15.95 22.54 19.88
N PHE A 422 16.43 21.35 20.19
CA PHE A 422 17.56 21.15 21.09
C PHE A 422 18.84 21.77 20.56
N ASN A 423 19.19 21.55 19.29
CA ASN A 423 20.37 22.15 18.68
C ASN A 423 20.33 23.67 18.71
N HIS A 424 19.17 24.28 18.43
CA HIS A 424 18.99 25.73 18.51
C HIS A 424 19.23 26.27 19.93
N ILE A 425 18.73 25.58 20.96
CA ILE A 425 18.95 25.98 22.37
C ILE A 425 20.42 25.88 22.75
N LEU A 426 21.11 24.81 22.34
CA LEU A 426 22.53 24.66 22.62
C LEU A 426 23.33 25.81 22.01
N GLU A 427 23.03 26.17 20.76
CA GLU A 427 23.68 27.29 20.08
C GLU A 427 23.43 28.61 20.80
N GLU A 428 22.19 28.89 21.23
CA GLU A 428 21.88 30.07 22.05
C GLU A 428 22.64 30.07 23.40
N PHE A 429 22.69 28.93 24.09
CA PHE A 429 23.34 28.82 25.39
C PHE A 429 24.87 28.97 25.28
N GLU A 430 25.49 28.40 24.26
CA GLU A 430 26.92 28.52 24.01
C GLU A 430 27.31 29.94 23.57
N ASN A 431 26.52 30.57 22.71
CA ASN A 431 26.76 31.94 22.25
C ASN A 431 26.70 32.97 23.38
N VAL A 432 25.78 32.76 24.32
CA VAL A 432 25.53 33.66 25.45
C VAL A 432 26.40 33.29 26.68
N GLY A 433 26.99 32.09 26.68
CA GLY A 433 27.81 31.59 27.78
C GLY A 433 27.00 31.22 29.02
N ILE A 434 25.86 30.54 28.85
CA ILE A 434 25.06 30.00 29.96
C ILE A 434 25.62 28.64 30.36
N ARG A 435 25.83 28.42 31.67
CA ARG A 435 26.21 27.09 32.17
C ARG A 435 24.98 26.19 32.21
N TYR A 436 25.04 25.10 31.45
CA TYR A 436 23.97 24.13 31.32
C TYR A 436 24.52 22.70 31.42
N TRP A 437 23.65 21.74 31.70
CA TRP A 437 23.95 20.32 31.64
C TRP A 437 22.75 19.50 31.18
N LEU A 438 23.02 18.39 30.52
CA LEU A 438 21.99 17.43 30.13
C LEU A 438 21.45 16.71 31.38
N ASP A 439 20.13 16.51 31.47
CA ASP A 439 19.51 15.97 32.68
C ASP A 439 18.50 14.85 32.38
N ASN A 440 18.07 14.17 33.45
CA ASN A 440 17.02 13.16 33.47
C ASN A 440 17.16 12.06 32.39
N MET A 441 16.08 11.76 31.68
CA MET A 441 16.01 10.68 30.68
C MET A 441 16.95 10.94 29.50
N ALA A 442 17.16 12.20 29.13
CA ALA A 442 18.06 12.56 28.03
C ALA A 442 19.51 12.20 28.39
N LEU A 443 19.94 12.52 29.62
CA LEU A 443 21.28 12.17 30.13
C LEU A 443 21.50 10.66 30.18
N ARG A 444 20.50 9.91 30.63
CA ARG A 444 20.55 8.44 30.62
C ARG A 444 20.79 7.90 29.21
N THR A 445 19.97 8.32 28.25
CA THR A 445 20.08 7.82 26.87
C THR A 445 21.37 8.24 26.16
N ALA A 446 21.93 9.40 26.53
CA ALA A 446 23.23 9.84 26.05
C ALA A 446 24.36 8.89 26.46
N ILE A 447 24.30 8.32 27.66
CA ILE A 447 25.32 7.37 28.14
C ILE A 447 25.12 5.99 27.54
N GLU A 448 23.87 5.53 27.45
CA GLU A 448 23.58 4.18 26.98
C GLU A 448 23.81 4.03 25.47
N THR A 449 23.43 5.04 24.68
CA THR A 449 23.37 4.90 23.21
C THR A 449 23.96 6.09 22.43
N SER A 450 24.38 7.17 23.11
CA SER A 450 24.71 8.47 22.49
C SER A 450 23.61 9.07 21.60
N GLN A 451 22.38 8.55 21.69
CA GLN A 451 21.23 8.94 20.90
C GLN A 451 20.05 9.33 21.77
N LEU A 452 19.08 10.05 21.19
CA LEU A 452 17.82 10.35 21.83
C LEU A 452 16.96 9.09 21.96
N SER A 453 16.32 8.88 23.11
CA SER A 453 15.39 7.77 23.32
C SER A 453 14.35 7.68 22.19
N PRO A 454 14.04 6.48 21.68
CA PRO A 454 12.96 6.30 20.69
C PRO A 454 11.59 6.72 21.24
N ASP A 455 11.41 6.73 22.56
CA ASP A 455 10.16 7.08 23.24
C ASP A 455 10.13 8.52 23.80
N ALA A 456 11.17 9.32 23.53
CA ALA A 456 11.25 10.70 24.00
C ALA A 456 10.19 11.61 23.36
N TYR A 457 9.38 12.28 24.18
CA TYR A 457 8.48 13.35 23.77
C TYR A 457 8.97 14.76 24.14
N ASP A 458 9.94 14.84 25.05
CA ASP A 458 10.64 16.06 25.46
C ASP A 458 12.12 15.76 25.71
N ILE A 459 12.92 16.82 25.81
CA ILE A 459 14.31 16.76 26.24
C ILE A 459 14.42 17.72 27.43
N ASP A 460 15.10 17.30 28.49
CA ASP A 460 15.33 18.14 29.66
C ASP A 460 16.78 18.62 29.67
N VAL A 461 16.95 19.94 29.78
CA VAL A 461 18.26 20.60 29.96
C VAL A 461 18.19 21.45 31.21
N SER A 462 19.14 21.26 32.10
CA SER A 462 19.22 22.03 33.34
C SER A 462 20.25 23.14 33.19
N PHE A 463 20.03 24.27 33.84
CA PHE A 463 20.94 25.42 33.73
C PHE A 463 21.00 26.23 35.04
N ASN A 464 22.07 27.01 35.19
CA ASN A 464 22.24 27.88 36.35
C ASN A 464 21.40 29.15 36.22
N VAL A 465 20.53 29.39 37.22
CA VAL A 465 19.67 30.59 37.31
C VAL A 465 20.46 31.89 37.25
N ALA A 466 21.67 31.93 37.82
CA ALA A 466 22.50 33.13 37.83
C ALA A 466 22.88 33.62 36.41
N ASP A 467 22.88 32.71 35.43
CA ASP A 467 23.22 33.02 34.04
C ASP A 467 21.98 33.40 33.20
N LEU A 468 20.78 33.39 33.80
CA LEU A 468 19.52 33.59 33.09
C LEU A 468 19.44 34.96 32.40
N GLU A 469 19.96 36.01 33.05
CA GLU A 469 19.92 37.38 32.53
C GLU A 469 20.76 37.58 31.26
N ARG A 470 21.66 36.63 30.97
CA ARG A 470 22.53 36.69 29.80
C ARG A 470 21.75 36.46 28.49
N SER A 471 20.71 35.62 28.50
CA SER A 471 19.91 35.37 27.28
C SER A 471 18.73 36.32 27.19
N ASN A 472 18.68 37.06 26.09
CA ASN A 472 17.58 37.95 25.77
C ASN A 472 16.26 37.18 25.59
N ALA A 473 16.30 35.96 25.04
CA ALA A 473 15.12 35.12 24.85
C ALA A 473 14.52 34.67 26.18
N MET A 474 15.37 34.19 27.10
CA MET A 474 14.92 33.80 28.45
C MET A 474 14.42 35.00 29.26
N LYS A 475 15.12 36.14 29.22
CA LYS A 475 14.69 37.37 29.89
C LYS A 475 13.32 37.86 29.43
N LYS A 476 13.07 37.87 28.12
CA LYS A 476 11.77 38.27 27.56
C LYS A 476 10.66 37.27 27.93
N SER A 477 10.96 35.97 27.87
CA SER A 477 10.00 34.91 28.15
C SER A 477 9.57 34.79 29.62
N GLN A 478 10.26 35.45 30.56
CA GLN A 478 9.85 35.49 31.97
C GLN A 478 8.46 36.09 32.18
N ASN A 479 8.17 37.20 31.50
CA ASN A 479 6.95 37.97 31.72
C ASN A 479 5.87 37.63 30.69
N LYS A 480 6.27 37.33 29.45
CA LYS A 480 5.36 37.07 28.33
C LYS A 480 5.99 36.11 27.35
N PRO A 481 5.22 35.20 26.73
CA PRO A 481 5.72 34.35 25.67
C PRO A 481 6.46 35.12 24.58
N PHE A 482 7.59 34.59 24.14
CA PHE A 482 8.47 35.23 23.15
C PHE A 482 8.67 34.28 21.95
N VAL A 483 8.56 34.81 20.74
CA VAL A 483 8.91 34.10 19.50
C VAL A 483 10.21 34.71 18.99
N ASP A 484 11.22 33.88 18.74
CA ASP A 484 12.49 34.35 18.19
C ASP A 484 12.45 34.55 16.67
N ASN A 485 13.59 34.97 16.11
CA ASN A 485 13.73 35.24 14.68
C ASN A 485 13.62 33.97 13.82
N GLU A 486 13.90 32.79 14.39
CA GLU A 486 13.84 31.49 13.70
C GLU A 486 12.46 30.81 13.85
N GLY A 487 11.57 31.42 14.64
CA GLY A 487 10.20 30.99 14.87
C GLY A 487 10.02 29.98 16.00
N PHE A 488 11.03 29.74 16.85
CA PHE A 488 10.83 28.96 18.07
C PHE A 488 10.12 29.80 19.13
N TYR A 489 9.36 29.11 19.98
CA TYR A 489 8.46 29.73 20.93
C TYR A 489 8.90 29.46 22.36
N TRP A 490 9.36 30.51 23.02
CA TRP A 490 9.92 30.51 24.37
C TRP A 490 8.84 30.92 25.37
N ILE A 491 8.57 30.06 26.34
CA ILE A 491 7.58 30.31 27.39
C ILE A 491 8.12 29.91 28.75
N LYS A 492 7.74 30.67 29.77
CA LYS A 492 7.84 30.23 31.16
C LYS A 492 6.55 29.47 31.53
N ALA A 493 6.68 28.24 31.99
CA ALA A 493 5.55 27.46 32.45
C ALA A 493 4.94 28.12 33.69
N THR A 494 3.62 28.32 33.68
CA THR A 494 2.88 28.82 34.85
C THR A 494 2.97 27.82 35.99
N ASP A 495 2.79 26.54 35.65
CA ASP A 495 2.81 25.43 36.58
C ASP A 495 4.25 24.89 36.64
N GLY A 496 5.02 25.43 37.58
CA GLY A 496 6.33 24.89 37.95
C GLY A 496 7.55 25.77 37.67
N TYR A 497 7.37 26.99 37.18
CA TYR A 497 8.42 28.02 37.06
C TYR A 497 9.64 27.66 36.18
N TYR A 498 9.58 26.59 35.39
CA TYR A 498 10.62 26.23 34.41
C TYR A 498 10.34 26.89 33.05
N PHE A 499 11.33 26.94 32.16
CA PHE A 499 11.13 27.43 30.80
C PHE A 499 10.93 26.27 29.83
N ARG A 500 10.16 26.49 28.77
CA ARG A 500 9.96 25.52 27.71
C ARG A 500 10.12 26.23 26.37
N VAL A 501 10.95 25.64 25.53
CA VAL A 501 11.17 26.11 24.16
C VAL A 501 10.49 25.14 23.22
N GLN A 502 9.47 25.61 22.53
CA GLN A 502 8.68 24.82 21.59
C GLN A 502 9.13 25.10 20.16
N PHE A 503 8.99 24.11 19.28
CA PHE A 503 9.35 24.20 17.87
C PHE A 503 8.60 25.31 17.13
N SER A 504 7.34 25.55 17.52
CA SER A 504 6.57 26.74 17.15
C SER A 504 5.40 26.95 18.10
N LYS A 505 4.69 28.08 17.96
CA LYS A 505 3.45 28.35 18.69
C LYS A 505 2.38 27.27 18.49
N ILE A 506 2.32 26.65 17.31
CA ILE A 506 1.33 25.61 16.98
C ILE A 506 1.87 24.22 17.33
N ASN A 507 3.17 23.99 17.12
CA ASN A 507 3.83 22.72 17.37
C ASN A 507 4.56 22.74 18.73
N GLN A 508 3.87 22.19 19.74
CA GLN A 508 4.28 22.24 21.16
C GLN A 508 5.38 21.24 21.56
N ILE A 509 5.94 20.51 20.58
CA ILE A 509 7.14 19.70 20.81
C ILE A 509 8.29 20.61 21.18
N GLY A 510 9.03 20.26 22.21
CA GLY A 510 10.02 21.17 22.73
C GLY A 510 10.91 20.57 23.80
N VAL A 511 11.84 21.41 24.24
CA VAL A 511 12.82 21.12 25.28
C VAL A 511 12.41 21.88 26.53
N ASN A 512 12.45 21.22 27.68
CA ASN A 512 12.25 21.86 28.97
C ASN A 512 13.61 22.33 29.49
N LEU A 513 13.67 23.58 29.93
CA LEU A 513 14.84 24.21 30.55
C LEU A 513 14.57 24.35 32.04
N LEU A 514 15.33 23.61 32.84
CA LEU A 514 15.12 23.47 34.28
C LEU A 514 16.09 24.40 35.03
N PRO A 515 15.59 25.46 35.69
CA PRO A 515 16.43 26.38 36.43
C PRO A 515 16.86 25.80 37.78
N PHE A 516 18.18 25.79 38.05
CA PHE A 516 18.76 25.44 39.34
C PHE A 516 19.61 26.58 39.90
N GLU A 517 19.52 26.77 41.22
CA GLU A 517 20.33 27.70 42.00
C GLU A 517 21.41 26.92 42.75
N ILE A 518 22.64 27.41 42.69
CA ILE A 518 23.79 26.80 43.37
C ILE A 518 24.04 27.59 44.66
N SER A 519 23.73 27.00 45.81
CA SER A 519 23.90 27.63 47.12
C SER A 519 24.90 26.83 47.96
N GLY A 520 26.18 27.23 47.93
CA GLY A 520 27.25 26.52 48.64
C GLY A 520 27.47 25.12 48.07
N ASN A 521 27.28 24.08 48.88
CA ASN A 521 27.45 22.68 48.48
C ASN A 521 26.18 22.01 47.93
N GLU A 522 25.05 22.71 47.88
CA GLU A 522 23.78 22.15 47.44
C GLU A 522 23.24 22.89 46.22
N VAL A 523 22.76 22.12 45.24
CA VAL A 523 22.09 22.63 44.05
C VAL A 523 20.59 22.44 44.22
N LYS A 524 19.86 23.54 44.35
CA LYS A 524 18.41 23.57 44.60
C LYS A 524 17.64 23.97 43.35
N ALA A 525 16.51 23.34 43.11
CA ALA A 525 15.63 23.72 42.01
C ALA A 525 14.99 25.09 42.28
N ASN A 526 15.08 26.00 41.31
CA ASN A 526 14.39 27.29 41.38
C ASN A 526 13.02 27.19 40.69
N GLY A 527 12.13 26.38 41.27
CA GLY A 527 10.80 26.11 40.73
C GLY A 527 10.25 24.77 41.18
N PHE A 528 9.05 24.44 40.71
CA PHE A 528 8.34 23.21 41.06
C PHE A 528 7.99 22.39 39.83
N PHE A 529 8.94 21.60 39.33
CA PHE A 529 8.78 20.75 38.15
C PHE A 529 8.66 19.25 38.51
N GLY A 530 7.97 18.97 39.62
CA GLY A 530 7.68 17.60 40.09
C GLY A 530 8.93 16.84 40.53
N TRP A 531 8.99 15.55 40.21
CA TRP A 531 10.12 14.68 40.58
C TRP A 531 11.47 15.11 39.99
N LYS A 532 11.46 15.90 38.91
CA LYS A 532 12.65 16.42 38.23
C LYS A 532 13.38 17.49 39.07
N ALA A 533 12.70 18.10 40.06
CA ALA A 533 13.20 19.20 40.89
C ALA A 533 13.97 18.75 42.16
N LYS A 534 14.44 17.50 42.21
CA LYS A 534 15.20 16.99 43.36
C LYS A 534 16.54 17.75 43.52
N PRO A 535 16.86 18.26 44.72
CA PRO A 535 18.14 18.88 45.00
C PRO A 535 19.27 17.84 45.03
N PHE A 536 20.49 18.24 44.69
CA PHE A 536 21.66 17.34 44.63
C PHE A 536 22.95 18.09 45.03
N SER A 537 24.05 17.37 45.29
CA SER A 537 25.34 17.99 45.69
C SER A 537 25.97 18.79 44.55
N ALA A 538 26.55 19.95 44.86
CA ALA A 538 27.33 20.76 43.92
C ALA A 538 28.59 20.04 43.43
N ASP A 539 29.08 19.04 44.16
CA ASP A 539 30.21 18.18 43.76
C ASP A 539 29.99 17.55 42.38
N PHE A 540 28.74 17.25 42.03
CA PHE A 540 28.39 16.69 40.72
C PHE A 540 28.66 17.66 39.55
N LEU A 541 28.75 18.97 39.81
CA LEU A 541 28.98 19.99 38.78
C LEU A 541 30.44 20.52 38.78
N HIS A 542 31.27 20.08 39.74
CA HIS A 542 32.62 20.62 39.93
C HIS A 542 33.67 19.50 39.99
N PRO A 543 34.36 19.15 38.88
CA PRO A 543 34.20 19.68 37.52
C PRO A 543 33.02 19.03 36.78
N MET A 544 32.41 19.74 35.83
CA MET A 544 31.49 19.14 34.87
C MET A 544 32.24 18.22 33.91
N SER A 545 31.58 17.14 33.50
CA SER A 545 32.04 16.22 32.47
C SER A 545 31.36 16.51 31.14
N THR A 546 31.75 15.79 30.08
CA THR A 546 31.08 15.87 28.78
C THR A 546 30.63 14.49 28.31
N VAL A 547 29.46 14.42 27.68
CA VAL A 547 28.91 13.21 27.07
C VAL A 547 28.60 13.45 25.59
N LEU A 548 28.82 12.43 24.76
CA LEU A 548 28.42 12.47 23.36
C LEU A 548 26.90 12.27 23.26
N PHE A 549 26.17 13.27 22.78
CA PHE A 549 24.74 13.18 22.56
C PHE A 549 24.38 13.84 21.23
N LEU A 550 23.67 13.09 20.37
CA LEU A 550 23.26 13.56 19.04
C LEU A 550 24.43 14.05 18.16
N GLY A 551 25.64 13.52 18.37
CA GLY A 551 26.84 13.85 17.62
C GLY A 551 27.58 15.11 18.09
N LYS A 552 27.13 15.76 19.18
CA LYS A 552 27.83 16.87 19.84
C LYS A 552 28.29 16.44 21.24
N ASN A 553 29.41 17.01 21.71
CA ASN A 553 29.84 16.85 23.09
C ASN A 553 29.08 17.85 23.96
N ILE A 554 28.34 17.36 24.94
CA ILE A 554 27.43 18.16 25.77
C ILE A 554 27.85 18.07 27.22
N MET A 555 27.77 19.19 27.94
CA MET A 555 28.06 19.24 29.36
C MET A 555 27.10 18.33 30.15
N CYS A 556 27.65 17.57 31.09
CA CYS A 556 26.91 16.72 32.00
C CYS A 556 27.53 16.77 33.41
N PRO A 557 26.76 16.38 34.44
CA PRO A 557 27.34 16.18 35.77
C PRO A 557 28.48 15.15 35.73
N ASN A 558 29.48 15.24 36.60
CA ASN A 558 30.45 14.18 36.79
C ASN A 558 29.79 12.94 37.44
N ASN A 559 30.52 11.83 37.50
CA ASN A 559 30.06 10.57 38.10
C ASN A 559 28.63 10.21 37.72
N VAL A 560 28.33 10.29 36.41
CA VAL A 560 26.93 10.35 35.93
C VAL A 560 26.07 9.18 36.39
N ARG A 561 26.66 7.98 36.56
CA ARG A 561 25.93 6.80 37.05
C ARG A 561 25.38 7.04 38.46
N GLU A 562 26.19 7.58 39.37
CA GLU A 562 25.78 7.92 40.73
C GLU A 562 24.74 9.04 40.72
N TYR A 563 24.90 10.03 39.85
CA TYR A 563 23.92 11.12 39.69
C TYR A 563 22.56 10.59 39.21
N LEU A 564 22.54 9.68 38.23
CA LEU A 564 21.30 9.05 37.73
C LEU A 564 20.65 8.15 38.79
N GLU A 565 21.45 7.37 39.53
CA GLU A 565 20.97 6.56 40.65
C GLU A 565 20.32 7.42 41.73
N PHE A 566 20.97 8.53 42.11
CA PHE A 566 20.44 9.50 43.07
C PHE A 566 19.10 10.08 42.62
N LYS A 567 18.93 10.34 41.33
CA LYS A 567 17.64 10.81 40.76
C LYS A 567 16.57 9.72 40.65
N ASN A 568 16.86 8.46 41.01
CA ASN A 568 16.02 7.27 40.80
C ASN A 568 15.77 6.96 39.32
N LEU A 569 16.73 7.23 38.45
CA LEU A 569 16.70 6.90 37.03
C LEU A 569 17.69 5.77 36.77
N ARG A 570 17.26 4.53 37.05
CA ARG A 570 18.03 3.31 36.71
C ARG A 570 17.85 2.91 35.27
#